data_AF-A0AAW1HSX4-F1
#
_entry.id   AF-A0AAW1HSX4-F1
#
_cell.length_a   1.000
_cell.length_b   1.000
_cell.length_c   1.000
_cell.angle_alpha   90.00
_cell.angle_beta   90.00
_cell.angle_gamma   90.00
#
_symmetry.space_group_name_H-M   'P 1'
#
loop_
_entity.id
_entity.type
_entity.pdbx_description
1 polymer ?
#
loop_
_entity_poly.entity_id
_entity_poly.type
_entity_poly.pdbx_seq_one_letter_code
_entity_poly.pdbx_strand_id
1 'polypeptide(L)'
;MKLGKTGVAYESSEKAPSASFEISQLIAKPKKPHTINETLVKPCLIKAVQQVLGVQASKKIQDIPLSNNTVKARIDTMSNDIEDQLVCESKKSPYFSLRCDESRGDRGTVVMFLEKS
;
A
#
# COMPACT_ATOMS: atom_id res chain seq x y z
N MET A 1 7.27 -15.05 -26.56
CA MET A 1 6.72 -13.68 -26.44
C MET A 1 7.79 -12.80 -25.82
N LYS A 2 8.23 -11.76 -26.54
CA LYS A 2 9.32 -10.86 -26.14
C LYS A 2 8.71 -9.74 -25.29
N LEU A 3 9.00 -9.76 -23.99
CA LEU A 3 8.72 -8.63 -23.10
C LEU A 3 9.83 -7.60 -23.30
N GLY A 4 9.43 -6.39 -23.65
CA GLY A 4 10.31 -5.28 -23.97
C GLY A 4 11.23 -4.93 -22.81
N LYS A 5 12.52 -4.80 -23.13
CA LYS A 5 13.52 -4.17 -22.27
C LYS A 5 13.39 -2.66 -22.43
N THR A 6 12.78 -1.98 -21.47
CA THR A 6 13.11 -0.59 -21.15
C THR A 6 13.25 -0.49 -19.65
N GLY A 7 14.36 -1.06 -19.17
CA GLY A 7 14.90 -0.73 -17.87
C GLY A 7 15.29 0.73 -17.89
N VAL A 8 14.50 1.57 -17.21
CA VAL A 8 15.04 2.80 -16.65
C VAL A 8 15.52 2.43 -15.26
N ALA A 9 16.78 2.03 -15.18
CA ALA A 9 17.49 1.96 -13.93
C ALA A 9 17.57 3.38 -13.35
N TYR A 10 16.67 3.72 -12.43
CA TYR A 10 16.90 4.81 -11.49
C TYR A 10 17.68 4.25 -10.30
N GLU A 11 18.92 3.82 -10.56
CA GLU A 11 19.88 3.57 -9.49
C GLU A 11 20.43 4.93 -9.03
N SER A 12 19.70 5.54 -8.10
CA SER A 12 20.17 6.54 -7.13
C SER A 12 18.99 6.90 -6.22
N SER A 13 18.90 6.27 -5.04
CA SER A 13 17.90 6.51 -3.97
C SER A 13 16.69 5.56 -3.94
N GLU A 14 16.90 4.30 -3.60
CA GLU A 14 15.83 3.37 -3.18
C GLU A 14 15.15 3.80 -1.86
N LYS A 15 15.78 4.70 -1.09
CA LYS A 15 15.29 5.10 0.24
C LYS A 15 13.99 5.91 0.19
N ALA A 16 13.84 6.78 -0.81
CA ALA A 16 12.62 7.59 -0.99
C ALA A 16 11.39 6.75 -1.39
N PRO A 17 11.46 5.86 -2.41
CA PRO A 17 10.34 5.00 -2.73
C PRO A 17 10.04 4.01 -1.61
N SER A 18 11.04 3.42 -0.92
CA SER A 18 10.79 2.54 0.23
C SER A 18 10.10 3.26 1.37
N ALA A 19 10.57 4.44 1.77
CA ALA A 19 9.95 5.25 2.82
C ALA A 19 8.49 5.61 2.49
N SER A 20 8.18 5.95 1.23
CA SER A 20 6.80 6.22 0.84
C SER A 20 5.90 4.98 0.94
N PHE A 21 6.45 3.77 0.78
CA PHE A 21 5.70 2.52 0.84
C PHE A 21 5.37 2.17 2.29
N GLU A 22 6.35 2.30 3.17
CA GLU A 22 6.17 2.17 4.63
C GLU A 22 5.14 3.17 5.16
N ILE A 23 5.25 4.45 4.77
CA ILE A 23 4.28 5.48 5.15
C ILE A 23 2.88 5.09 4.63
N SER A 24 2.76 4.70 3.36
CA SER A 24 1.49 4.25 2.77
C SER A 24 0.88 3.07 3.54
N GLN A 25 1.70 2.11 3.96
CA GLN A 25 1.26 0.96 4.74
C GLN A 25 0.77 1.37 6.13
N LEU A 26 1.48 2.29 6.82
CA LEU A 26 1.06 2.82 8.11
C LEU A 26 -0.28 3.56 8.05
N ILE A 27 -0.57 4.23 6.93
CA ILE A 27 -1.83 4.93 6.69
C ILE A 27 -2.97 3.95 6.35
N ALA A 28 -2.66 2.88 5.61
CA ALA A 28 -3.64 1.87 5.23
C ALA A 28 -4.16 1.05 6.42
N LYS A 29 -3.28 0.72 7.38
CA LYS A 29 -3.61 -0.07 8.58
C LYS A 29 -4.87 0.43 9.33
N PRO A 30 -5.00 1.73 9.67
CA PRO A 30 -6.19 2.24 10.36
C PRO A 30 -7.39 2.52 9.44
N LYS A 31 -7.39 2.09 8.17
CA LYS A 31 -8.45 2.34 7.16
C LYS A 31 -8.86 3.82 7.06
N LYS A 32 -7.92 4.75 7.30
CA LYS A 32 -8.19 6.19 7.24
C LYS A 32 -8.23 6.69 5.80
N PRO A 33 -8.96 7.79 5.52
CA PRO A 33 -8.96 8.40 4.20
C PRO A 33 -7.54 8.84 3.80
N HIS A 34 -7.11 8.41 2.62
CA HIS A 34 -5.78 8.69 2.04
C HIS A 34 -5.58 10.17 1.70
N THR A 35 -6.59 11.02 1.89
CA THR A 35 -6.55 12.48 1.71
C THR A 35 -5.77 13.21 2.80
N ILE A 36 -5.54 12.58 3.96
CA ILE A 36 -4.86 13.23 5.10
C ILE A 36 -3.35 13.44 4.88
N ASN A 37 -2.79 12.84 3.83
CA ASN A 37 -1.34 12.76 3.63
C ASN A 37 -0.75 14.08 3.17
N GLU A 38 -1.33 14.68 2.14
CA GLU A 38 -0.90 15.99 1.65
C GLU A 38 -1.16 17.10 2.67
N THR A 39 -2.27 17.00 3.41
CA THR A 39 -2.71 18.07 4.33
C THR A 39 -1.99 18.04 5.67
N LEU A 40 -1.64 16.86 6.21
CA LEU A 40 -1.07 16.73 7.56
C LEU A 40 0.25 15.97 7.60
N VAL A 41 0.32 14.79 6.98
CA VAL A 41 1.50 13.90 7.12
C VAL A 41 2.75 14.53 6.50
N LYS A 42 2.65 14.99 5.25
CA LYS A 42 3.76 15.63 4.52
C LYS A 42 4.26 16.91 5.22
N PRO A 43 3.42 17.90 5.57
CA PRO A 43 3.90 19.10 6.27
C PRO A 43 4.42 18.80 7.68
N CYS A 44 3.87 17.82 8.40
CA CYS A 44 4.38 17.42 9.71
C CYS A 44 5.81 16.86 9.62
N LEU A 45 6.07 15.96 8.67
CA LEU A 45 7.39 15.39 8.43
C LEU A 45 8.41 16.46 8.06
N ILE A 46 8.04 17.38 7.17
CA ILE A 46 8.93 18.49 6.75
C ILE A 46 9.26 19.38 7.95
N LYS A 47 8.26 19.80 8.75
CA LYS A 47 8.49 20.65 9.93
C LYS A 47 9.39 19.96 10.96
N ALA A 48 9.12 18.69 11.28
CA ALA A 48 9.93 17.95 12.24
C ALA A 48 11.39 17.84 11.80
N VAL A 49 11.64 17.46 10.54
CA VAL A 49 13.00 17.32 10.02
C VAL A 49 13.69 18.67 9.88
N GLN A 50 12.97 19.73 9.50
CA GLN A 50 13.53 21.07 9.43
C GLN A 50 13.99 21.57 10.81
N GLN A 51 13.21 21.31 11.87
CA GLN A 51 13.55 21.74 13.23
C GLN A 51 14.69 20.93 13.85
N VAL A 52 14.75 19.62 13.60
CA VAL A 52 15.74 18.72 14.23
C VAL A 52 17.04 18.62 13.43
N LEU A 53 16.94 18.53 12.09
CA LEU A 53 18.05 18.20 11.19
C LEU A 53 18.40 19.33 10.22
N GLY A 54 17.61 20.41 10.19
CA GLY A 54 17.82 21.57 9.34
C GLY A 54 17.23 21.47 7.93
N VAL A 55 17.33 22.59 7.19
CA VAL A 55 16.66 22.80 5.89
C VAL A 55 17.20 21.87 4.78
N GLN A 56 18.46 21.45 4.87
CA GLN A 56 19.07 20.53 3.91
C GLN A 56 18.43 19.14 3.96
N ALA A 57 18.12 18.65 5.17
CA ALA A 57 17.47 17.37 5.37
C ALA A 57 15.98 17.42 4.99
N SER A 58 15.31 18.54 5.25
CA SER A 58 13.88 18.68 4.93
C SER A 58 13.59 18.65 3.43
N LYS A 59 14.51 19.16 2.60
CA LYS A 59 14.39 19.06 1.12
C LYS A 59 14.33 17.60 0.65
N LYS A 60 15.16 16.72 1.21
CA LYS A 60 15.15 15.29 0.87
C LYS A 60 13.82 14.60 1.20
N ILE A 61 13.12 15.07 2.23
CA ILE A 61 11.78 14.57 2.60
C ILE A 61 10.71 15.10 1.66
N GLN A 62 10.87 16.33 1.16
CA GLN A 62 9.95 16.92 0.20
C GLN A 62 9.93 16.15 -1.13
N ASP A 63 11.08 15.59 -1.53
CA ASP A 63 11.26 14.76 -2.71
C ASP A 63 10.59 13.38 -2.60
N ILE A 64 10.19 12.95 -1.39
CA ILE A 64 9.46 11.69 -1.20
C ILE A 64 8.06 11.83 -1.82
N PRO A 65 7.67 10.93 -2.74
CA PRO A 65 6.38 10.99 -3.39
C PRO A 65 5.29 10.50 -2.42
N LEU A 66 4.68 11.43 -1.69
CA LEU A 66 3.61 11.22 -0.71
C LEU A 66 2.29 11.88 -1.15
N SER A 67 2.07 12.06 -2.46
CA SER A 67 0.79 12.57 -2.94
C SER A 67 -0.34 11.59 -2.60
N ASN A 68 -1.56 12.09 -2.46
CA ASN A 68 -2.73 11.27 -2.16
C ASN A 68 -2.91 10.19 -3.24
N ASN A 69 -2.67 10.54 -4.51
CA ASN A 69 -2.72 9.63 -5.65
C ASN A 69 -1.62 8.56 -5.58
N THR A 70 -0.39 8.94 -5.21
CA THR A 70 0.72 7.99 -5.06
C THR A 70 0.48 7.00 -3.94
N VAL A 71 0.01 7.47 -2.78
CA VAL A 71 -0.29 6.60 -1.64
C VAL A 71 -1.44 5.67 -1.98
N LYS A 72 -2.50 6.17 -2.62
CA LYS A 72 -3.60 5.32 -3.10
C LYS A 72 -3.09 4.24 -4.05
N ALA A 73 -2.30 4.61 -5.06
CA ALA A 73 -1.72 3.65 -6.00
C ALA A 73 -0.89 2.57 -5.30
N ARG A 74 -0.09 2.93 -4.28
CA ARG A 74 0.70 1.97 -3.49
C ARG A 74 -0.17 1.03 -2.68
N ILE A 75 -1.25 1.54 -2.08
CA ILE A 75 -2.24 0.73 -1.36
C ILE A 75 -2.93 -0.24 -2.31
N ASP A 76 -3.35 0.24 -3.48
CA ASP A 76 -3.95 -0.60 -4.52
C ASP A 76 -2.95 -1.69 -4.98
N THR A 77 -1.67 -1.34 -5.21
CA THR A 77 -0.62 -2.31 -5.54
C THR A 77 -0.42 -3.36 -4.43
N MET A 78 -0.35 -2.95 -3.16
CA MET A 78 -0.26 -3.89 -2.04
C MET A 78 -1.47 -4.82 -1.96
N SER A 79 -2.66 -4.29 -2.24
CA SER A 79 -3.90 -5.08 -2.22
C SER A 79 -3.93 -6.10 -3.34
N ASN A 80 -3.56 -5.68 -4.55
CA ASN A 80 -3.48 -6.57 -5.72
C ASN A 80 -2.42 -7.66 -5.52
N ASP A 81 -1.27 -7.33 -4.94
CA ASP A 81 -0.22 -8.32 -4.67
C ASP A 81 -0.70 -9.40 -3.69
N ILE A 82 -1.42 -9.01 -2.63
CA ILE A 82 -2.04 -9.95 -1.70
C ILE A 82 -3.10 -10.81 -2.42
N GLU A 83 -3.94 -10.21 -3.26
CA GLU A 83 -4.94 -10.94 -4.06
C GLU A 83 -4.28 -11.96 -4.99
N ASP A 84 -3.25 -11.55 -5.74
CA ASP A 84 -2.51 -12.40 -6.66
C ASP A 84 -1.83 -13.57 -5.93
N GLN A 85 -1.25 -13.32 -4.76
CA GLN A 85 -0.68 -14.37 -3.91
C GLN A 85 -1.74 -15.38 -3.50
N LEU A 86 -2.89 -14.93 -2.99
CA LEU A 86 -3.99 -15.79 -2.57
C LEU A 86 -4.57 -16.60 -3.74
N VAL A 87 -4.77 -15.97 -4.90
CA VAL A 87 -5.26 -16.63 -6.12
C VAL A 87 -4.25 -17.68 -6.59
N CYS A 88 -2.96 -17.37 -6.56
CA CYS A 88 -1.90 -18.28 -6.94
C CYS A 88 -1.81 -19.49 -5.99
N GLU A 89 -1.95 -19.28 -4.68
CA GLU A 89 -2.01 -20.37 -3.69
C GLU A 89 -3.28 -21.21 -3.83
N SER A 90 -4.43 -20.57 -4.03
CA SER A 90 -5.71 -21.27 -4.24
C SER A 90 -5.66 -22.17 -5.48
N LYS A 91 -5.06 -21.70 -6.59
CA LYS A 91 -4.88 -22.51 -7.80
C LYS A 91 -3.92 -23.69 -7.62
N LYS A 92 -2.97 -23.61 -6.69
CA LYS A 92 -2.00 -24.68 -6.39
C LYS A 92 -2.56 -25.73 -5.43
N SER A 93 -3.52 -25.35 -4.58
CA SER A 93 -4.13 -26.27 -3.63
C SER A 93 -5.31 -27.01 -4.26
N PRO A 94 -5.30 -28.36 -4.33
CA PRO A 94 -6.47 -29.14 -4.70
C PRO A 94 -7.54 -29.16 -3.59
N TYR A 95 -7.26 -28.59 -2.42
CA TYR A 95 -8.08 -28.64 -1.22
C TYR A 95 -8.34 -27.23 -0.70
N PHE A 96 -9.39 -26.59 -1.23
CA PHE A 96 -9.98 -25.41 -0.62
C PHE A 96 -11.50 -25.53 -0.67
N SER A 97 -12.17 -25.15 0.41
CA SER A 97 -13.62 -25.03 0.43
C SER A 97 -14.00 -23.60 0.81
N LEU A 98 -14.98 -23.04 0.09
CA LEU A 98 -15.56 -21.75 0.39
C LEU A 98 -16.86 -22.00 1.15
N ARG A 99 -16.87 -21.68 2.44
CA ARG A 99 -18.10 -21.72 3.24
C ARG A 99 -18.81 -20.38 3.13
N CYS A 100 -20.04 -20.38 2.64
CA CYS A 100 -20.93 -19.21 2.67
C CYS A 100 -21.73 -19.25 3.97
N ASP A 101 -21.50 -18.30 4.87
CA ASP A 101 -22.38 -18.08 6.02
C ASP A 101 -23.28 -16.87 5.73
N GLU A 102 -24.59 -17.09 5.76
CA GLU A 102 -25.58 -16.04 5.57
C GLU A 102 -25.78 -15.31 6.90
N SER A 103 -25.08 -14.20 7.09
CA SER A 103 -25.27 -13.36 8.26
C SER A 103 -26.60 -12.61 8.12
N ARG A 104 -27.54 -12.87 9.04
CA ARG A 104 -28.80 -12.13 9.19
C ARG A 104 -28.55 -10.75 9.81
N GLY A 105 -27.93 -9.86 9.05
CA GLY A 105 -28.00 -8.42 9.28
C GLY A 105 -28.93 -7.80 8.25
N ASP A 106 -29.57 -6.68 8.59
CA ASP A 106 -30.58 -5.93 7.82
C ASP A 106 -30.15 -5.56 6.38
N ARG A 107 -28.89 -5.83 6.02
CA ARG A 107 -28.31 -5.74 4.70
C ARG A 107 -27.59 -7.06 4.45
N GLY A 108 -28.26 -8.02 3.82
CA GLY A 108 -27.75 -9.38 3.59
C GLY A 108 -26.30 -9.37 3.13
N THR A 109 -25.39 -9.66 4.06
CA THR A 109 -23.94 -9.68 3.82
C THR A 109 -23.53 -11.13 3.91
N VAL A 110 -23.10 -11.68 2.77
CA VAL A 110 -22.57 -13.04 2.71
C VAL A 110 -21.10 -12.98 3.09
N VAL A 111 -20.72 -13.67 4.16
CA VAL A 111 -19.31 -13.81 4.55
C VAL A 111 -18.81 -15.15 4.01
N MET A 112 -17.72 -15.11 3.23
CA MET A 112 -17.07 -16.30 2.68
C MET A 112 -15.82 -16.61 3.50
N PHE A 113 -15.74 -17.82 4.05
CA PHE A 113 -14.56 -18.32 4.73
C PHE A 113 -13.83 -19.34 3.85
N LEU A 114 -12.51 -19.20 3.74
CA LEU A 114 -11.62 -20.19 3.13
C LEU A 114 -11.17 -21.17 4.22
N GLU A 115 -11.59 -22.43 4.14
CA GLU A 115 -11.01 -23.52 4.95
C GLU A 115 -10.05 -24.36 4.09
N LYS A 116 -8.88 -24.67 4.68
CA LYS A 116 -8.01 -25.74 4.16
C LYS A 116 -8.65 -27.07 4.56
N SER A 117 -8.87 -27.95 3.59
CA SER A 117 -9.46 -29.28 3.85
C SER A 117 -8.49 -30.22 4.55
#